data_AF-A0A539DN86-F1
#
_entry.id   AF-A0A539DN86-F1
#
_cell.length_a   1.000
_cell.length_b   1.000
_cell.length_c   1.000
_cell.angle_alpha   90.00
_cell.angle_beta   90.00
_cell.angle_gamma   90.00
#
_symmetry.space_group_name_H-M   'P 1'
#
loop_
_entity.id
_entity.type
_entity.pdbx_description
1 polymer ?
#
loop_
_entity_poly.entity_id
_entity_poly.type
_entity_poly.pdbx_seq_one_letter_code
_entity_poly.pdbx_strand_id
1 'polypeptide(L)'
;ASLSVTASQDLGGGASSGGLNAGQDFGEDFSVDTGAGTATLTILSSRSFPATSVTVTASISDIRGNASNAVSFAFTGGQATATRRPFDTTDRWLLNFVRDNYTVDSTISSGTVTLSIIAGANGTSDFVEDLRLLGLQSASPPAAAVSADTNGTVLSSVKLAILGYLNVYYGRNADGSASSGSANISFSQTVPASPYSAIGIGGDDPVPGYTIGRAEYDYRNALSNDDDDSDLGVFTTNLIDFYINSSFTFKSRFDPLISGRGTVVGHHADDVTVLSPGFDRSAGGNTAAQNSRYDQIATAIDSIARAVATILAHEIGHSVGLVANGAPTGGLFGGEYLASFAGAYTNTYHLDTSANDIMAASLSFTGMISTGASAPSFPELILAYLLEQVLLD
;
A
#
# COMPACT_ATOMS: atom_id res chain seq x y z
N ALA A 1 -19.14 -8.48 -28.72
CA ALA A 1 -17.82 -7.98 -29.14
C ALA A 1 -16.86 -9.16 -29.11
N SER A 2 -15.88 -9.23 -30.00
CA SER A 2 -14.87 -10.28 -30.02
C SER A 2 -13.47 -9.68 -30.00
N LEU A 3 -12.58 -10.28 -29.24
CA LEU A 3 -11.16 -9.94 -29.21
C LEU A 3 -10.43 -10.83 -30.22
N SER A 4 -9.57 -10.23 -31.04
CA SER A 4 -8.65 -10.93 -31.93
C SER A 4 -7.22 -10.58 -31.53
N VAL A 5 -6.38 -11.59 -31.31
CA VAL A 5 -4.98 -11.41 -30.88
C VAL A 5 -4.09 -12.35 -31.67
N THR A 6 -3.04 -11.80 -32.28
CA THR A 6 -2.06 -12.57 -33.07
C THR A 6 -0.63 -12.25 -32.60
N ALA A 7 0.28 -13.20 -32.79
CA ALA A 7 1.71 -13.03 -32.51
C ALA A 7 2.53 -13.09 -33.80
N SER A 8 3.59 -12.30 -33.89
CA SER A 8 4.49 -12.26 -35.06
C SER A 8 5.37 -13.50 -35.22
N GLN A 9 5.36 -14.41 -34.25
CA GLN A 9 6.17 -15.63 -34.22
C GLN A 9 5.37 -16.77 -33.58
N ASP A 10 5.84 -18.00 -33.80
CA ASP A 10 5.31 -19.19 -33.14
C ASP A 10 5.50 -19.09 -31.62
N LEU A 11 4.45 -19.40 -30.86
CA LEU A 11 4.48 -19.51 -29.40
C LEU A 11 4.60 -20.99 -29.02
N GLY A 12 5.44 -21.31 -28.05
CA GLY A 12 5.66 -22.70 -27.62
C GLY A 12 6.19 -23.64 -28.70
N GLY A 13 6.87 -23.12 -29.73
CA GLY A 13 7.37 -23.90 -30.86
C GLY A 13 6.33 -24.23 -31.93
N GLY A 14 5.17 -23.58 -31.89
CA GLY A 14 4.12 -23.72 -32.91
C GLY A 14 3.18 -24.90 -32.65
N ALA A 15 2.16 -25.05 -33.49
CA ALA A 15 1.11 -26.05 -33.32
C ALA A 15 1.65 -27.49 -33.29
N SER A 16 2.76 -27.77 -33.97
CA SER A 16 3.44 -29.08 -33.93
C SER A 16 3.95 -29.48 -32.55
N SER A 17 4.18 -28.50 -31.68
CA SER A 17 4.67 -28.67 -30.31
C SER A 17 3.58 -28.47 -29.26
N GLY A 18 2.31 -28.35 -29.67
CA GLY A 18 1.19 -27.99 -28.77
C GLY A 18 1.08 -26.49 -28.48
N GLY A 19 1.84 -25.68 -29.21
CA GLY A 19 1.86 -24.22 -29.15
C GLY A 19 0.89 -23.55 -30.14
N LEU A 20 1.17 -22.30 -30.49
CA LEU A 20 0.41 -21.50 -31.46
C LEU A 20 1.30 -21.07 -32.61
N ASN A 21 0.81 -21.12 -33.85
CA ASN A 21 1.57 -20.65 -35.00
C ASN A 21 1.58 -19.11 -35.07
N ALA A 22 2.60 -18.54 -35.70
CA ALA A 22 2.65 -17.12 -36.04
C ALA A 22 1.40 -16.70 -36.82
N GLY A 23 0.81 -15.57 -36.45
CA GLY A 23 -0.41 -15.05 -37.06
C GLY A 23 -1.69 -15.82 -36.74
N GLN A 24 -1.62 -16.93 -36.00
CA GLN A 24 -2.82 -17.62 -35.51
C GLN A 24 -3.52 -16.72 -34.49
N ASP A 25 -4.84 -16.55 -34.66
CA ASP A 25 -5.65 -15.83 -33.69
C ASP A 25 -5.87 -16.70 -32.45
N PHE A 26 -5.52 -16.16 -31.29
CA PHE A 26 -5.73 -16.77 -29.99
C PHE A 26 -6.55 -15.88 -29.05
N GLY A 27 -7.33 -14.94 -29.60
CA GLY A 27 -8.23 -14.09 -28.84
C GLY A 27 -9.27 -14.86 -28.01
N GLU A 28 -9.70 -16.04 -28.47
CA GLU A 28 -10.61 -16.92 -27.73
C GLU A 28 -9.96 -17.55 -26.48
N ASP A 29 -8.63 -17.56 -26.38
CA ASP A 29 -7.91 -18.05 -25.20
C ASP A 29 -7.90 -17.03 -24.05
N PHE A 30 -8.31 -15.78 -24.30
CA PHE A 30 -8.41 -14.76 -23.27
C PHE A 30 -9.70 -14.90 -22.46
N SER A 31 -9.59 -14.79 -21.15
CA SER A 31 -10.73 -14.51 -20.28
C SER A 31 -11.03 -13.01 -20.36
N VAL A 32 -12.20 -12.64 -20.88
CA VAL A 32 -12.62 -11.24 -21.03
C VAL A 32 -13.62 -10.86 -19.94
N ASP A 33 -13.30 -9.82 -19.17
CA ASP A 33 -14.24 -9.16 -18.27
C ASP A 33 -14.76 -7.88 -18.95
N THR A 34 -15.96 -7.97 -19.50
CA THR A 34 -16.59 -6.82 -20.18
C THR A 34 -17.03 -5.71 -19.23
N GLY A 35 -17.20 -6.00 -17.93
CA GLY A 35 -17.56 -5.02 -16.91
C GLY A 35 -16.36 -4.17 -16.50
N ALA A 36 -15.19 -4.80 -16.40
CA ALA A 36 -13.91 -4.13 -16.14
C ALA A 36 -13.22 -3.59 -17.41
N GLY A 37 -13.62 -4.06 -18.60
CA GLY A 37 -12.97 -3.71 -19.86
C GLY A 37 -11.60 -4.37 -20.03
N THR A 38 -11.35 -5.49 -19.36
CA THR A 38 -10.05 -6.18 -19.33
C THR A 38 -10.12 -7.52 -20.04
N ALA A 39 -8.98 -7.97 -20.55
CA ALA A 39 -8.80 -9.30 -21.12
C ALA A 39 -7.49 -9.89 -20.62
N THR A 40 -7.54 -11.11 -20.09
CA THR A 40 -6.40 -11.78 -19.46
C THR A 40 -6.14 -13.12 -20.12
N LEU A 41 -4.88 -13.38 -20.45
CA LEU A 41 -4.42 -14.68 -20.95
C LEU A 41 -3.47 -15.32 -19.95
N THR A 42 -3.79 -16.54 -19.51
CA THR A 42 -2.82 -17.38 -18.80
C THR A 42 -1.97 -18.12 -19.82
N ILE A 43 -0.69 -17.79 -19.90
CA ILE A 43 0.25 -18.47 -20.79
C ILE A 43 0.59 -19.84 -20.22
N LEU A 44 0.13 -20.89 -20.91
CA LEU A 44 0.53 -22.25 -20.61
C LEU A 44 2.02 -22.44 -20.93
N SER A 45 2.72 -23.28 -20.17
CA SER A 45 4.13 -23.60 -20.42
C SER A 45 4.37 -24.16 -21.83
N SER A 46 3.37 -24.84 -22.41
CA SER A 46 3.37 -25.33 -23.79
C SER A 46 3.21 -24.23 -24.85
N ARG A 47 2.97 -22.97 -24.44
CA ARG A 47 2.80 -21.78 -25.28
C ARG A 47 3.74 -20.64 -24.85
N SER A 48 4.88 -20.99 -24.26
CA SER A 48 5.86 -20.01 -23.79
C SER A 48 6.34 -19.10 -24.92
N PHE A 49 6.58 -17.84 -24.59
CA PHE A 49 7.14 -16.88 -25.55
C PHE A 49 8.61 -17.21 -25.84
N PRO A 50 9.06 -17.14 -27.12
CA PRO A 50 10.46 -17.32 -27.45
C PRO A 50 11.33 -16.22 -26.83
N ALA A 51 12.63 -16.49 -26.71
CA ALA A 51 13.61 -15.53 -26.21
C ALA A 51 13.98 -14.40 -27.21
N THR A 52 13.19 -14.27 -28.28
CA THR A 52 13.32 -13.24 -29.31
C THR A 52 12.18 -12.23 -29.16
N SER A 53 12.31 -11.08 -29.82
CA SER A 53 11.26 -10.06 -29.77
C SER A 53 9.99 -10.55 -30.48
N VAL A 54 8.89 -10.65 -29.73
CA VAL A 54 7.57 -11.00 -30.22
C VAL A 54 6.73 -9.74 -30.27
N THR A 55 6.10 -9.48 -31.41
CA THR A 55 5.05 -8.46 -31.51
C THR A 55 3.71 -9.15 -31.40
N VAL A 56 2.91 -8.77 -30.41
CA VAL A 56 1.51 -9.15 -30.28
C VAL A 56 0.65 -8.02 -30.84
N THR A 57 -0.32 -8.36 -31.67
CA THR A 57 -1.26 -7.40 -32.25
C THR A 57 -2.67 -7.77 -31.85
N ALA A 58 -3.40 -6.82 -31.26
CA ALA A 58 -4.76 -7.01 -30.78
C ALA A 58 -5.75 -6.05 -31.46
N SER A 59 -6.98 -6.51 -31.69
CA SER A 59 -8.10 -5.68 -32.14
C SER A 59 -9.42 -6.19 -31.56
N ILE A 60 -10.41 -5.31 -31.43
CA ILE A 60 -11.75 -5.66 -30.91
C ILE A 60 -12.77 -5.40 -32.00
N SER A 61 -13.66 -6.36 -32.24
CA SER A 61 -14.83 -6.17 -33.09
C SER A 61 -16.08 -5.92 -32.25
N ASP A 62 -16.89 -4.94 -32.63
CA ASP A 62 -18.19 -4.69 -31.98
C ASP A 62 -19.21 -5.81 -32.29
N ILE A 63 -20.44 -5.70 -31.74
CA ILE A 63 -21.50 -6.70 -31.99
C ILE A 63 -21.98 -6.74 -33.45
N ARG A 64 -21.57 -5.78 -34.28
CA ARG A 64 -21.89 -5.70 -35.71
C ARG A 64 -20.70 -6.12 -36.58
N GLY A 65 -19.59 -6.54 -35.97
CA GLY A 65 -18.37 -6.97 -36.67
C GLY A 65 -17.47 -5.82 -37.13
N ASN A 66 -17.68 -4.58 -36.68
CA ASN A 66 -16.77 -3.49 -36.98
C ASN A 66 -15.52 -3.62 -36.09
N ALA A 67 -14.35 -3.79 -36.71
CA ALA A 67 -13.08 -3.88 -36.00
C ALA A 67 -12.54 -2.50 -35.62
N SER A 68 -11.94 -2.42 -34.43
CA SER A 68 -11.11 -1.29 -34.01
C SER A 68 -9.83 -1.21 -34.85
N ASN A 69 -9.11 -0.09 -34.73
CA ASN A 69 -7.70 -0.07 -35.12
C ASN A 69 -6.95 -1.14 -34.31
N ALA A 70 -6.03 -1.83 -34.97
CA ALA A 70 -5.15 -2.77 -34.31
C ALA A 70 -4.11 -2.03 -33.48
N VAL A 71 -3.79 -2.57 -32.30
CA VAL A 71 -2.72 -2.09 -31.43
C VAL A 71 -1.67 -3.17 -31.33
N SER A 72 -0.41 -2.79 -31.49
CA SER A 72 0.73 -3.71 -31.44
C SER A 72 1.65 -3.39 -30.27
N PHE A 73 2.10 -4.43 -29.58
CA PHE A 73 3.05 -4.37 -28.49
C PHE A 73 4.17 -5.36 -28.72
N ALA A 74 5.42 -4.90 -28.62
CA ALA A 74 6.59 -5.76 -28.75
C ALA A 74 7.23 -5.99 -27.37
N PHE A 75 7.60 -7.22 -27.09
CA PHE A 75 8.35 -7.62 -25.89
C PHE A 75 9.27 -8.80 -26.23
N THR A 76 10.21 -9.10 -25.34
CA THR A 76 11.11 -10.25 -25.48
C THR A 76 10.84 -11.22 -24.35
N GLY A 77 10.70 -12.51 -24.67
CA GLY A 77 10.63 -13.54 -23.63
C GLY A 77 11.96 -13.65 -22.89
N GLY A 78 11.92 -13.58 -21.56
CA GLY A 78 13.10 -13.79 -20.72
C GLY A 78 13.12 -15.20 -20.11
N GLN A 79 14.30 -15.77 -19.90
CA GLN A 79 14.44 -16.87 -18.95
C GLN A 79 14.40 -16.32 -17.53
N ALA A 80 13.55 -16.90 -16.69
CA ALA A 80 13.41 -16.50 -15.29
C ALA A 80 14.56 -17.12 -14.45
N THR A 81 15.75 -16.51 -14.52
CA THR A 81 16.91 -16.89 -13.69
C THR A 81 16.78 -16.31 -12.29
N ALA A 82 17.45 -16.88 -11.28
CA ALA A 82 17.44 -16.35 -9.91
C ALA A 82 17.82 -14.86 -9.84
N THR A 83 18.77 -14.41 -10.67
CA THR A 83 19.19 -12.99 -10.77
C THR A 83 18.16 -12.05 -11.39
N ARG A 84 17.09 -12.57 -11.98
CA ARG A 84 16.00 -11.82 -12.62
C ARG A 84 14.68 -12.00 -11.89
N ARG A 85 14.66 -12.80 -10.83
CA ARG A 85 13.46 -13.14 -10.04
C ARG A 85 13.60 -12.59 -8.62
N PRO A 86 13.31 -11.29 -8.42
CA PRO A 86 13.49 -10.62 -7.12
C PRO A 86 12.63 -11.20 -5.99
N PHE A 87 11.64 -12.04 -6.32
CA PHE A 87 10.72 -12.66 -5.37
C PHE A 87 10.66 -14.18 -5.54
N ASP A 88 11.75 -14.80 -6.02
CA ASP A 88 11.88 -16.27 -6.10
C ASP A 88 11.78 -16.95 -4.73
N THR A 89 12.15 -16.23 -3.70
CA THR A 89 11.98 -16.53 -2.29
C THR A 89 11.04 -15.52 -1.66
N THR A 90 10.31 -15.94 -0.62
CA THR A 90 9.38 -15.04 0.06
C THR A 90 10.18 -13.96 0.77
N ASP A 91 9.93 -12.71 0.39
CA ASP A 91 10.43 -11.55 1.10
C ASP A 91 9.59 -11.33 2.37
N ARG A 92 10.25 -11.13 3.50
CA ARG A 92 9.62 -11.11 4.83
C ARG A 92 9.91 -9.79 5.49
N TRP A 93 8.86 -9.09 5.91
CA TRP A 93 8.94 -7.77 6.51
C TRP A 93 8.43 -7.79 7.95
N LEU A 94 9.26 -7.28 8.86
CA LEU A 94 8.86 -6.91 10.21
C LEU A 94 8.35 -5.47 10.23
N LEU A 95 7.11 -5.27 10.66
CA LEU A 95 6.55 -3.95 10.94
C LEU A 95 6.88 -3.58 12.39
N ASN A 96 7.88 -2.72 12.59
CA ASN A 96 8.32 -2.34 13.92
C ASN A 96 7.56 -1.11 14.45
N PHE A 97 6.64 -1.35 15.38
CA PHE A 97 5.88 -0.30 16.07
C PHE A 97 6.45 0.08 17.46
N VAL A 98 7.61 -0.44 17.84
CA VAL A 98 8.18 -0.24 19.18
C VAL A 98 9.34 0.75 19.20
N ARG A 99 9.64 1.39 18.07
CA ARG A 99 10.62 2.48 17.98
C ARG A 99 10.28 3.60 18.97
N ASP A 100 11.30 4.11 19.63
CA ASP A 100 11.23 5.13 20.70
C ASP A 100 12.42 6.07 20.51
N ASN A 101 12.36 6.87 19.45
CA ASN A 101 13.43 7.79 19.06
C ASN A 101 13.11 9.23 19.44
N TYR A 102 11.84 9.54 19.71
CA TYR A 102 11.37 10.89 19.96
C TYR A 102 10.50 10.95 21.20
N THR A 103 10.44 12.14 21.77
CA THR A 103 9.44 12.52 22.76
C THR A 103 8.53 13.54 22.12
N VAL A 104 7.25 13.20 22.02
CA VAL A 104 6.24 14.03 21.36
C VAL A 104 5.19 14.48 22.35
N ASP A 105 5.02 15.80 22.46
CA ASP A 105 3.95 16.42 23.24
C ASP A 105 3.13 17.38 22.35
N SER A 106 1.94 17.76 22.82
CA SER A 106 1.09 18.72 22.13
C SER A 106 0.42 19.69 23.07
N THR A 107 0.27 20.91 22.61
CA THR A 107 -0.57 21.92 23.26
C THR A 107 -1.67 22.35 22.31
N ILE A 108 -2.82 22.73 22.87
CA ILE A 108 -3.93 23.27 22.08
C ILE A 108 -4.29 24.67 22.55
N SER A 109 -4.34 25.62 21.61
CA SER A 109 -4.74 27.00 21.87
C SER A 109 -5.70 27.46 20.78
N SER A 110 -6.88 27.93 21.19
CA SER A 110 -7.94 28.37 20.26
C SER A 110 -8.30 27.34 19.19
N GLY A 111 -8.22 26.04 19.54
CA GLY A 111 -8.49 24.93 18.61
C GLY A 111 -7.31 24.53 17.72
N THR A 112 -6.21 25.29 17.68
CA THR A 112 -4.99 24.94 16.95
C THR A 112 -4.11 24.05 17.82
N VAL A 113 -3.68 22.91 17.28
CA VAL A 113 -2.73 22.01 17.95
C VAL A 113 -1.31 22.39 17.54
N THR A 114 -0.41 22.51 18.50
CA THR A 114 1.02 22.73 18.28
C THR A 114 1.79 21.58 18.89
N LEU A 115 2.58 20.89 18.07
CA LEU A 115 3.42 19.78 18.50
C LEU A 115 4.77 20.29 19.00
N SER A 116 5.29 19.63 20.03
CA SER A 116 6.65 19.76 20.52
C SER A 116 7.33 18.42 20.36
N ILE A 117 8.27 18.35 19.41
CA ILE A 117 8.97 17.12 19.04
C ILE A 117 10.42 17.27 19.48
N ILE A 118 10.89 16.36 20.33
CA ILE A 118 12.26 16.37 20.86
C ILE A 118 12.90 15.03 20.55
N ALA A 119 14.06 15.05 19.88
CA ALA A 119 14.83 13.83 19.67
C ALA A 119 15.30 13.27 21.03
N GLY A 120 15.01 11.99 21.27
CA GLY A 120 15.35 11.27 22.48
C GLY A 120 14.23 10.37 22.97
N ALA A 121 14.59 9.11 23.25
CA ALA A 121 13.70 8.11 23.81
C ALA A 121 13.14 8.54 25.17
N ASN A 122 11.88 8.20 25.45
CA ASN A 122 11.25 8.42 26.77
C ASN A 122 10.66 7.17 27.42
N GLY A 123 10.85 6.00 26.82
CA GLY A 123 10.29 4.73 27.27
C GLY A 123 8.89 4.44 26.75
N THR A 124 8.32 5.32 25.92
CA THR A 124 7.08 5.09 25.18
C THR A 124 7.42 5.04 23.69
N SER A 125 6.99 3.99 22.99
CA SER A 125 7.17 3.95 21.53
C SER A 125 6.53 5.15 20.85
N ASP A 126 7.21 5.75 19.89
CA ASP A 126 6.77 6.95 19.16
C ASP A 126 5.36 6.77 18.58
N PHE A 127 5.05 5.59 18.03
CA PHE A 127 3.73 5.29 17.48
C PHE A 127 2.61 5.35 18.53
N VAL A 128 2.89 5.01 19.79
CA VAL A 128 1.93 5.15 20.89
C VAL A 128 1.73 6.63 21.25
N GLU A 129 2.78 7.45 21.19
CA GLU A 129 2.65 8.90 21.34
C GLU A 129 1.81 9.51 20.22
N ASP A 130 2.00 9.06 18.98
CA ASP A 130 1.19 9.48 17.83
C ASP A 130 -0.29 9.12 17.99
N LEU A 131 -0.60 7.93 18.51
CA LEU A 131 -2.00 7.58 18.83
C LEU A 131 -2.59 8.46 19.94
N ARG A 132 -1.77 8.92 20.90
CA ARG A 132 -2.21 9.90 21.92
C ARG A 132 -2.47 11.27 21.31
N LEU A 133 -1.64 11.73 20.38
CA LEU A 133 -1.87 12.97 19.64
C LEU A 133 -3.20 12.97 18.90
N LEU A 134 -3.55 11.82 18.29
CA LEU A 134 -4.82 11.63 17.59
C LEU A 134 -6.03 11.43 18.53
N GLY A 135 -5.80 11.36 19.84
CA GLY A 135 -6.84 11.06 20.83
C GLY A 135 -7.35 9.61 20.80
N LEU A 136 -6.64 8.72 20.10
CA LEU A 136 -6.93 7.28 20.03
C LEU A 136 -6.45 6.52 21.26
N GLN A 137 -5.56 7.12 22.07
CA GLN A 137 -5.18 6.63 23.39
C GLN A 137 -5.08 7.77 24.40
N SER A 138 -5.22 7.45 25.68
CA SER A 138 -4.96 8.38 26.79
C SER A 138 -3.67 8.02 27.51
N ALA A 139 -2.86 9.03 27.86
CA ALA A 139 -1.69 8.87 28.72
C ALA A 139 -2.06 8.65 30.20
N SER A 140 -3.27 9.04 30.61
CA SER A 140 -3.74 8.92 32.01
C SER A 140 -5.22 8.52 32.05
N PRO A 141 -5.57 7.33 31.54
CA PRO A 141 -6.96 6.89 31.49
C PRO A 141 -7.52 6.67 32.91
N PRO A 142 -8.82 6.94 33.14
CA PRO A 142 -9.52 6.57 34.36
C PRO A 142 -9.43 5.06 34.65
N ALA A 143 -9.56 4.68 35.92
CA ALA A 143 -9.41 3.28 36.37
C ALA A 143 -10.31 2.27 35.63
N ALA A 144 -11.53 2.68 35.25
CA ALA A 144 -12.44 1.85 34.48
C ALA A 144 -11.89 1.53 33.06
N ALA A 145 -11.31 2.52 32.40
CA ALA A 145 -10.71 2.39 31.07
C ALA A 145 -9.39 1.61 31.09
N VAL A 146 -8.61 1.71 32.18
CA VAL A 146 -7.45 0.85 32.46
C VAL A 146 -7.91 -0.61 32.62
N SER A 147 -8.93 -0.85 33.44
CA SER A 147 -9.43 -2.20 33.71
C SER A 147 -10.00 -2.87 32.47
N ALA A 148 -10.58 -2.08 31.56
CA ALA A 148 -11.10 -2.55 30.28
C ALA A 148 -10.05 -2.58 29.16
N ASP A 149 -8.80 -2.20 29.43
CA ASP A 149 -7.71 -2.10 28.45
C ASP A 149 -8.10 -1.40 27.14
N THR A 150 -8.73 -0.23 27.26
CA THR A 150 -9.17 0.56 26.09
C THR A 150 -8.00 0.94 25.18
N ASN A 151 -6.85 1.35 25.75
CA ASN A 151 -5.65 1.68 24.99
C ASN A 151 -5.10 0.46 24.23
N GLY A 152 -4.95 -0.70 24.89
CA GLY A 152 -4.45 -1.92 24.26
C GLY A 152 -5.37 -2.41 23.14
N THR A 153 -6.68 -2.32 23.35
CA THR A 153 -7.69 -2.65 22.33
C THR A 153 -7.56 -1.77 21.08
N VAL A 154 -7.41 -0.45 21.24
CA VAL A 154 -7.21 0.45 20.10
C VAL A 154 -5.87 0.20 19.41
N LEU A 155 -4.78 0.02 20.17
CA LEU A 155 -3.46 -0.27 19.60
C LEU A 155 -3.49 -1.51 18.72
N SER A 156 -4.08 -2.60 19.24
CA SER A 156 -4.20 -3.86 18.52
C SER A 156 -5.05 -3.69 17.26
N SER A 157 -6.17 -2.95 17.36
CA SER A 157 -7.06 -2.68 16.22
C SER A 157 -6.37 -1.88 15.11
N VAL A 158 -5.62 -0.83 15.47
CA VAL A 158 -4.85 -0.02 14.50
C VAL A 158 -3.77 -0.88 13.83
N LYS A 159 -2.96 -1.60 14.60
CA LYS A 159 -1.90 -2.45 14.06
C LYS A 159 -2.45 -3.51 13.11
N LEU A 160 -3.53 -4.18 13.51
CA LEU A 160 -4.20 -5.20 12.69
C LEU A 160 -4.77 -4.61 11.40
N ALA A 161 -5.40 -3.43 11.47
CA ALA A 161 -5.91 -2.74 10.28
C ALA A 161 -4.79 -2.32 9.33
N ILE A 162 -3.67 -1.79 9.83
CA ILE A 162 -2.48 -1.46 9.02
C ILE A 162 -1.99 -2.70 8.28
N LEU A 163 -1.80 -3.81 9.00
CA LEU A 163 -1.35 -5.07 8.42
C LEU A 163 -2.33 -5.57 7.35
N GLY A 164 -3.63 -5.48 7.61
CA GLY A 164 -4.66 -5.88 6.65
C GLY A 164 -4.64 -5.08 5.36
N TYR A 165 -4.53 -3.75 5.45
CA TYR A 165 -4.43 -2.90 4.26
C TYR A 165 -3.14 -3.11 3.49
N LEU A 166 -2.02 -3.24 4.19
CA LEU A 166 -0.72 -3.50 3.55
C LEU A 166 -0.75 -4.83 2.78
N ASN A 167 -1.29 -5.88 3.39
CA ASN A 167 -1.47 -7.17 2.70
C ASN A 167 -2.28 -7.02 1.40
N VAL A 168 -3.39 -6.27 1.44
CA VAL A 168 -4.25 -6.04 0.27
C VAL A 168 -3.53 -5.29 -0.84
N TYR A 169 -2.70 -4.28 -0.52
CA TYR A 169 -1.92 -3.56 -1.53
C TYR A 169 -0.96 -4.46 -2.30
N TYR A 170 -0.42 -5.51 -1.66
CA TYR A 170 0.44 -6.51 -2.29
C TYR A 170 -0.33 -7.74 -2.82
N GLY A 171 -1.65 -7.62 -3.02
CA GLY A 171 -2.51 -8.65 -3.60
C GLY A 171 -2.80 -9.85 -2.70
N ARG A 172 -2.49 -9.77 -1.40
CA ARG A 172 -2.80 -10.80 -0.41
C ARG A 172 -4.19 -10.59 0.17
N ASN A 173 -4.74 -11.62 0.81
CA ASN A 173 -5.93 -11.45 1.64
C ASN A 173 -5.59 -10.61 2.88
N ALA A 174 -6.58 -9.91 3.44
CA ALA A 174 -6.37 -9.03 4.60
C ALA A 174 -5.82 -9.77 5.85
N ASP A 175 -6.02 -11.09 5.95
CA ASP A 175 -5.45 -11.93 7.02
C ASP A 175 -3.98 -12.34 6.76
N GLY A 176 -3.40 -11.89 5.64
CA GLY A 176 -2.04 -12.21 5.21
C GLY A 176 -1.90 -13.50 4.42
N SER A 177 -2.97 -14.27 4.21
CA SER A 177 -2.93 -15.46 3.36
C SER A 177 -2.74 -15.08 1.88
N ALA A 178 -2.03 -15.92 1.13
CA ALA A 178 -1.78 -15.70 -0.29
C ALA A 178 -3.07 -15.81 -1.12
N SER A 179 -3.14 -15.09 -2.24
CA SER A 179 -4.24 -15.15 -3.21
C SER A 179 -3.68 -15.38 -4.63
N SER A 180 -4.54 -15.71 -5.61
CA SER A 180 -4.13 -15.79 -7.00
C SER A 180 -3.83 -14.39 -7.55
N GLY A 181 -2.59 -13.93 -7.42
CA GLY A 181 -2.19 -12.55 -7.72
C GLY A 181 -1.56 -11.82 -6.54
N SER A 182 -1.19 -12.51 -5.46
CA SER A 182 -0.34 -11.93 -4.43
C SER A 182 1.12 -11.90 -4.84
N ALA A 183 1.81 -10.80 -4.57
CA ALA A 183 3.26 -10.76 -4.56
C ALA A 183 3.82 -11.75 -3.52
N ASN A 184 5.00 -12.33 -3.78
CA ASN A 184 5.65 -13.24 -2.83
C ASN A 184 6.38 -12.46 -1.72
N ILE A 185 5.64 -11.58 -1.06
CA ILE A 185 6.05 -10.75 0.07
C ILE A 185 5.11 -11.04 1.23
N SER A 186 5.61 -11.02 2.46
CA SER A 186 4.81 -11.25 3.67
C SER A 186 5.18 -10.28 4.77
N PHE A 187 4.17 -9.89 5.55
CA PHE A 187 4.30 -8.87 6.59
C PHE A 187 3.95 -9.48 7.95
N SER A 188 4.69 -9.07 8.98
CA SER A 188 4.51 -9.57 10.34
C SER A 188 4.73 -8.46 11.37
N GLN A 189 3.97 -8.51 12.46
CA GLN A 189 4.16 -7.64 13.63
C GLN A 189 5.11 -8.25 14.67
N THR A 190 5.51 -9.50 14.46
CA THR A 190 6.48 -10.23 15.28
C THR A 190 7.67 -10.63 14.42
N VAL A 191 8.86 -10.71 15.01
CA VAL A 191 10.09 -11.09 14.30
C VAL A 191 9.87 -12.37 13.48
N PRO A 192 9.94 -12.31 12.14
CA PRO A 192 9.78 -13.49 11.29
C PRO A 192 11.08 -14.32 11.26
N ALA A 193 11.03 -15.48 10.61
CA ALA A 193 12.23 -16.29 10.39
C ALA A 193 13.23 -15.56 9.48
N SER A 194 14.51 -15.58 9.85
CA SER A 194 15.61 -15.02 9.05
C SER A 194 15.77 -15.75 7.71
N PRO A 195 16.16 -15.06 6.61
CA PRO A 195 16.34 -13.59 6.51
C PRO A 195 15.00 -12.84 6.44
N TYR A 196 15.01 -11.58 6.89
CA TYR A 196 13.89 -10.66 6.84
C TYR A 196 14.36 -9.20 6.79
N SER A 197 13.55 -8.35 6.18
CA SER A 197 13.66 -6.89 6.20
C SER A 197 12.82 -6.32 7.34
N ALA A 198 13.13 -5.12 7.83
CA ALA A 198 12.39 -4.45 8.88
C ALA A 198 12.07 -3.01 8.48
N ILE A 199 10.98 -2.45 8.99
CA ILE A 199 10.63 -1.04 8.81
C ILE A 199 10.04 -0.45 10.08
N GLY A 200 10.60 0.68 10.51
CA GLY A 200 10.16 1.43 11.68
C GLY A 200 8.89 2.23 11.42
N ILE A 201 7.99 2.30 12.40
CA ILE A 201 6.74 3.07 12.33
C ILE A 201 6.61 3.89 13.62
N GLY A 202 6.43 5.19 13.49
CA GLY A 202 6.34 6.11 14.64
C GLY A 202 7.34 7.25 14.55
N GLY A 203 7.02 8.43 15.07
CA GLY A 203 8.03 9.48 15.25
C GLY A 203 8.19 10.40 14.05
N ASP A 204 9.29 11.16 14.06
CA ASP A 204 9.51 12.30 13.16
C ASP A 204 10.68 12.09 12.19
N ASP A 205 10.72 12.87 11.09
CA ASP A 205 11.88 12.92 10.19
C ASP A 205 12.98 13.76 10.86
N PRO A 206 14.19 13.23 11.08
CA PRO A 206 15.30 14.01 11.62
C PRO A 206 15.74 15.16 10.69
N VAL A 207 15.31 15.15 9.42
CA VAL A 207 15.51 16.24 8.47
C VAL A 207 14.27 17.14 8.42
N PRO A 208 14.41 18.46 8.65
CA PRO A 208 13.28 19.39 8.52
C PRO A 208 12.64 19.31 7.13
N GLY A 209 11.34 19.07 7.06
CA GLY A 209 10.63 18.92 5.79
C GLY A 209 9.22 18.35 5.96
N TYR A 210 8.67 17.89 4.83
CA TYR A 210 7.33 17.29 4.77
C TYR A 210 7.39 15.81 4.38
N THR A 211 8.52 15.15 4.67
CA THR A 211 8.72 13.73 4.43
C THR A 211 7.91 12.93 5.44
N ILE A 212 7.07 12.01 4.97
CA ILE A 212 6.24 11.15 5.82
C ILE A 212 6.74 9.70 5.85
N GLY A 213 7.74 9.37 5.03
CA GLY A 213 8.44 8.10 5.05
C GLY A 213 9.76 8.16 4.26
N ARG A 214 10.67 7.25 4.57
CA ARG A 214 11.93 7.06 3.84
C ARG A 214 12.36 5.60 3.92
N ALA A 215 12.88 5.08 2.83
CA ALA A 215 13.43 3.73 2.76
C ALA A 215 14.76 3.69 1.99
N GLU A 216 15.56 2.66 2.25
CA GLU A 216 16.64 2.28 1.35
C GLU A 216 16.08 1.86 -0.02
N TYR A 217 16.77 2.25 -1.08
CA TYR A 217 16.42 1.80 -2.42
C TYR A 217 17.24 0.56 -2.78
N ASP A 218 16.59 -0.60 -2.82
CA ASP A 218 17.23 -1.87 -3.19
C ASP A 218 16.78 -2.32 -4.58
N TYR A 219 17.65 -2.03 -5.55
CA TYR A 219 17.44 -2.43 -6.93
C TYR A 219 17.40 -3.96 -7.06
N ARG A 220 16.24 -4.48 -7.47
CA ARG A 220 15.94 -5.91 -7.64
C ARG A 220 15.83 -6.70 -6.35
N ASN A 221 15.54 -6.07 -5.21
CA ASN A 221 15.32 -6.78 -3.95
C ASN A 221 16.47 -7.75 -3.64
N ALA A 222 17.71 -7.28 -3.81
CA ALA A 222 18.90 -8.11 -3.74
C ALA A 222 19.34 -8.40 -2.30
N LEU A 223 18.86 -7.61 -1.34
CA LEU A 223 19.25 -7.61 0.06
C LEU A 223 18.00 -7.66 0.95
N SER A 224 18.21 -7.99 2.23
CA SER A 224 17.22 -7.65 3.26
C SER A 224 17.55 -6.27 3.78
N ASN A 225 16.55 -5.39 3.83
CA ASN A 225 16.70 -3.98 4.18
C ASN A 225 16.29 -3.75 5.64
N ASP A 226 17.04 -2.91 6.35
CA ASP A 226 16.75 -2.53 7.73
C ASP A 226 16.35 -1.05 7.78
N ASP A 227 15.09 -0.78 7.44
CA ASP A 227 14.48 0.56 7.44
C ASP A 227 13.94 0.94 8.85
N ASP A 228 14.54 0.43 9.91
CA ASP A 228 14.15 0.70 11.31
C ASP A 228 14.97 1.83 11.97
N ASP A 229 16.03 2.29 11.30
CA ASP A 229 16.85 3.41 11.75
C ASP A 229 16.05 4.72 11.90
N SER A 230 16.59 5.66 12.68
CA SER A 230 15.87 6.88 13.07
C SER A 230 15.55 7.83 11.91
N ASP A 231 16.27 7.73 10.79
CA ASP A 231 16.06 8.50 9.57
C ASP A 231 15.39 7.71 8.43
N LEU A 232 14.93 6.48 8.72
CA LEU A 232 14.19 5.60 7.82
C LEU A 232 12.81 5.23 8.41
N GLY A 233 11.99 4.52 7.64
CA GLY A 233 10.67 4.05 8.02
C GLY A 233 9.56 5.08 7.81
N VAL A 234 8.48 4.97 8.59
CA VAL A 234 7.28 5.79 8.49
C VAL A 234 7.21 6.79 9.63
N PHE A 235 7.23 8.08 9.29
CA PHE A 235 7.23 9.20 10.24
C PHE A 235 5.80 9.68 10.53
N THR A 236 5.09 8.94 11.38
CA THR A 236 3.68 9.24 11.68
C THR A 236 3.48 10.54 12.45
N THR A 237 4.45 11.00 13.25
CA THR A 237 4.37 12.33 13.87
C THR A 237 4.36 13.42 12.80
N ASN A 238 5.22 13.29 11.78
CA ASN A 238 5.31 14.27 10.69
C ASN A 238 4.05 14.27 9.82
N LEU A 239 3.48 13.08 9.55
CA LEU A 239 2.15 12.94 8.93
C LEU A 239 1.07 13.69 9.72
N ILE A 240 1.06 13.55 11.05
CA ILE A 240 0.10 14.21 11.92
C ILE A 240 0.31 15.72 11.89
N ASP A 241 1.53 16.21 12.08
CA ASP A 241 1.82 17.65 12.11
C ASP A 241 1.35 18.35 10.83
N PHE A 242 1.61 17.71 9.69
CA PHE A 242 1.27 18.26 8.39
C PHE A 242 -0.24 18.49 8.20
N TYR A 243 -1.07 17.60 8.75
CA TYR A 243 -2.52 17.56 8.47
C TYR A 243 -3.42 17.95 9.64
N ILE A 244 -2.96 17.86 10.89
CA ILE A 244 -3.79 18.02 12.10
C ILE A 244 -4.52 19.37 12.16
N ASN A 245 -3.94 20.42 11.57
CA ASN A 245 -4.55 21.75 11.52
C ASN A 245 -5.08 22.14 10.14
N SER A 246 -4.51 21.58 9.07
CA SER A 246 -4.66 22.08 7.69
C SER A 246 -5.70 21.32 6.87
N SER A 247 -5.91 20.02 7.15
CA SER A 247 -6.75 19.15 6.32
C SER A 247 -8.15 18.99 6.90
N PHE A 248 -9.16 19.43 6.13
CA PHE A 248 -10.57 19.21 6.50
C PHE A 248 -10.87 17.72 6.69
N THR A 249 -10.39 16.87 5.78
CA THR A 249 -10.58 15.42 5.86
C THR A 249 -9.97 14.90 7.16
N PHE A 250 -8.72 15.23 7.46
CA PHE A 250 -8.05 14.78 8.69
C PHE A 250 -8.82 15.22 9.94
N LYS A 251 -9.15 16.51 10.03
CA LYS A 251 -9.94 17.08 11.13
C LYS A 251 -11.27 16.35 11.31
N SER A 252 -11.99 16.05 10.23
CA SER A 252 -13.27 15.33 10.29
C SER A 252 -13.15 13.91 10.87
N ARG A 253 -11.97 13.28 10.78
CA ARG A 253 -11.72 11.93 11.30
C ARG A 253 -11.26 11.95 12.76
N PHE A 254 -10.44 12.94 13.15
CA PHE A 254 -9.75 12.91 14.45
C PHE A 254 -10.18 14.01 15.44
N ASP A 255 -10.71 15.16 15.00
CA ASP A 255 -11.12 16.24 15.92
C ASP A 255 -12.11 15.77 17.02
N PRO A 256 -13.06 14.82 16.78
CA PRO A 256 -13.91 14.29 17.85
C PRO A 256 -13.16 13.55 18.96
N LEU A 257 -11.91 13.12 18.72
CA LEU A 257 -11.09 12.34 19.66
C LEU A 257 -9.95 13.17 20.26
N ILE A 258 -9.41 14.16 19.55
CA ILE A 258 -8.28 14.97 20.00
C ILE A 258 -8.64 15.77 21.25
N SER A 259 -7.80 15.70 22.28
CA SER A 259 -7.98 16.45 23.53
C SER A 259 -8.09 17.97 23.27
N GLY A 260 -9.12 18.61 23.82
CA GLY A 260 -9.41 20.03 23.60
C GLY A 260 -10.17 20.35 22.31
N ARG A 261 -10.37 19.37 21.41
CA ARG A 261 -11.33 19.45 20.28
C ARG A 261 -12.53 18.51 20.47
N GLY A 262 -12.30 17.39 21.15
CA GLY A 262 -13.29 16.37 21.48
C GLY A 262 -12.88 15.59 22.73
N THR A 263 -13.22 14.30 22.76
CA THR A 263 -12.99 13.42 23.92
C THR A 263 -12.09 12.25 23.53
N VAL A 264 -10.91 12.23 24.12
CA VAL A 264 -9.91 11.16 23.96
C VAL A 264 -10.47 9.81 24.39
N VAL A 265 -10.05 8.75 23.70
CA VAL A 265 -10.39 7.37 24.06
C VAL A 265 -9.91 7.06 25.48
N GLY A 266 -10.78 6.39 26.23
CA GLY A 266 -10.62 6.07 27.65
C GLY A 266 -11.30 7.08 28.56
N HIS A 267 -11.61 8.29 28.09
CA HIS A 267 -12.31 9.31 28.89
C HIS A 267 -13.79 9.46 28.56
N HIS A 268 -14.26 8.95 27.42
CA HIS A 268 -15.69 8.98 27.10
C HIS A 268 -16.44 7.88 27.86
N ALA A 269 -17.63 8.18 28.38
CA ALA A 269 -18.40 7.26 29.21
C ALA A 269 -18.73 5.93 28.50
N ASP A 270 -18.90 5.98 27.18
CA ASP A 270 -19.22 4.79 26.37
C ASP A 270 -17.99 3.96 25.94
N ASP A 271 -16.75 4.44 26.11
CA ASP A 271 -15.55 3.79 25.56
C ASP A 271 -15.39 2.34 26.05
N VAL A 272 -15.61 2.12 27.35
CA VAL A 272 -15.55 0.78 27.96
C VAL A 272 -16.59 -0.16 27.34
N THR A 273 -17.75 0.36 26.94
CA THR A 273 -18.81 -0.45 26.35
C THR A 273 -18.53 -0.74 24.87
N VAL A 274 -18.21 0.29 24.09
CA VAL A 274 -18.08 0.16 22.63
C VAL A 274 -16.79 -0.54 22.20
N LEU A 275 -15.77 -0.55 23.07
CA LEU A 275 -14.52 -1.29 22.88
C LEU A 275 -14.54 -2.66 23.57
N SER A 276 -15.64 -3.04 24.23
CA SER A 276 -15.70 -4.33 24.91
C SER A 276 -15.64 -5.50 23.91
N PRO A 277 -15.01 -6.62 24.28
CA PRO A 277 -15.04 -7.83 23.47
C PRO A 277 -16.48 -8.27 23.19
N GLY A 278 -16.85 -8.36 21.92
CA GLY A 278 -18.19 -8.76 21.49
C GLY A 278 -19.21 -7.64 21.35
N PHE A 279 -18.81 -6.36 21.49
CA PHE A 279 -19.66 -5.25 21.06
C PHE A 279 -20.00 -5.40 19.57
N ASP A 280 -21.29 -5.54 19.26
CA ASP A 280 -21.80 -5.59 17.89
C ASP A 280 -22.44 -4.24 17.55
N ARG A 281 -21.79 -3.50 16.66
CA ARG A 281 -22.27 -2.20 16.17
C ARG A 281 -23.66 -2.27 15.53
N SER A 282 -24.08 -3.42 15.01
CA SER A 282 -25.38 -3.62 14.37
C SER A 282 -26.50 -4.04 15.33
N ALA A 283 -26.17 -4.32 16.60
CA ALA A 283 -27.14 -4.77 17.59
C ALA A 283 -28.21 -3.69 17.89
N GLY A 284 -29.49 -4.07 17.80
CA GLY A 284 -30.62 -3.15 18.03
C GLY A 284 -30.76 -2.65 19.46
N GLY A 285 -30.00 -3.18 20.42
CA GLY A 285 -29.98 -2.75 21.82
C GLY A 285 -29.04 -1.57 22.10
N ASN A 286 -28.20 -1.18 21.13
CA ASN A 286 -27.25 -0.09 21.31
C ASN A 286 -27.97 1.26 21.34
N THR A 287 -27.52 2.15 22.23
CA THR A 287 -27.95 3.54 22.20
C THR A 287 -27.35 4.29 21.00
N ALA A 288 -27.96 5.40 20.62
CA ALA A 288 -27.41 6.27 19.57
C ALA A 288 -26.02 6.82 19.93
N ALA A 289 -25.77 7.11 21.22
CA ALA A 289 -24.49 7.60 21.72
C ALA A 289 -23.38 6.53 21.58
N GLN A 290 -23.66 5.29 21.97
CA GLN A 290 -22.73 4.17 21.81
C GLN A 290 -22.39 3.92 20.34
N ASN A 291 -23.39 3.88 19.46
CA ASN A 291 -23.17 3.72 18.02
C ASN A 291 -22.34 4.87 17.43
N SER A 292 -22.66 6.12 17.79
CA SER A 292 -21.89 7.28 17.35
C SER A 292 -20.45 7.26 17.86
N ARG A 293 -20.22 6.82 19.10
CA ARG A 293 -18.88 6.77 19.68
C ARG A 293 -18.04 5.65 19.04
N TYR A 294 -18.64 4.48 18.82
CA TYR A 294 -18.01 3.41 18.06
C TYR A 294 -17.60 3.90 16.67
N ASP A 295 -18.50 4.56 15.94
CA ASP A 295 -18.23 5.03 14.58
C ASP A 295 -17.09 6.06 14.54
N GLN A 296 -16.99 6.95 15.53
CA GLN A 296 -15.87 7.90 15.66
C GLN A 296 -14.54 7.18 15.81
N ILE A 297 -14.45 6.20 16.72
CA ILE A 297 -13.22 5.46 16.99
C ILE A 297 -12.85 4.58 15.79
N ALA A 298 -13.81 3.81 15.26
CA ALA A 298 -13.59 2.94 14.11
C ALA A 298 -13.16 3.73 12.87
N THR A 299 -13.77 4.90 12.62
CA THR A 299 -13.39 5.78 11.51
C THR A 299 -11.97 6.33 11.68
N ALA A 300 -11.59 6.73 12.89
CA ALA A 300 -10.23 7.22 13.16
C ALA A 300 -9.19 6.11 13.00
N ILE A 301 -9.47 4.90 13.54
CA ILE A 301 -8.63 3.70 13.36
C ILE A 301 -8.46 3.37 11.88
N ASP A 302 -9.56 3.30 11.12
CA ASP A 302 -9.54 3.03 9.69
C ASP A 302 -8.69 4.06 8.93
N SER A 303 -8.86 5.34 9.26
CA SER A 303 -8.20 6.44 8.56
C SER A 303 -6.69 6.45 8.79
N ILE A 304 -6.23 6.33 10.05
CA ILE A 304 -4.78 6.26 10.32
C ILE A 304 -4.18 4.97 9.78
N ALA A 305 -4.91 3.85 9.86
CA ALA A 305 -4.43 2.57 9.37
C ALA A 305 -4.21 2.56 7.86
N ARG A 306 -5.15 3.11 7.08
CA ARG A 306 -5.00 3.26 5.62
C ARG A 306 -3.86 4.18 5.25
N ALA A 307 -3.73 5.32 5.94
CA ALA A 307 -2.65 6.27 5.68
C ALA A 307 -1.28 5.62 5.92
N VAL A 308 -1.08 5.01 7.09
CA VAL A 308 0.17 4.33 7.44
C VAL A 308 0.44 3.14 6.51
N ALA A 309 -0.56 2.32 6.17
CA ALA A 309 -0.38 1.21 5.25
C ALA A 309 -0.01 1.67 3.83
N THR A 310 -0.51 2.82 3.39
CA THR A 310 -0.19 3.39 2.08
C THR A 310 1.26 3.86 2.04
N ILE A 311 1.72 4.55 3.10
CA ILE A 311 3.11 4.97 3.23
C ILE A 311 4.02 3.74 3.35
N LEU A 312 3.67 2.76 4.18
CA LEU A 312 4.42 1.49 4.25
C LEU A 312 4.53 0.81 2.89
N ALA A 313 3.44 0.74 2.12
CA ALA A 313 3.47 0.13 0.80
C ALA A 313 4.39 0.88 -0.17
N HIS A 314 4.44 2.22 -0.06
CA HIS A 314 5.35 3.07 -0.80
C HIS A 314 6.82 2.82 -0.44
N GLU A 315 7.16 2.92 0.85
CA GLU A 315 8.54 2.78 1.33
C GLU A 315 9.09 1.38 1.07
N ILE A 316 8.31 0.34 1.40
CA ILE A 316 8.67 -1.05 1.07
C ILE A 316 8.81 -1.22 -0.45
N GLY A 317 8.01 -0.49 -1.23
CA GLY A 317 8.14 -0.44 -2.67
C GLY A 317 9.53 0.01 -3.14
N HIS A 318 10.11 1.04 -2.51
CA HIS A 318 11.50 1.43 -2.78
C HIS A 318 12.48 0.31 -2.39
N SER A 319 12.31 -0.28 -1.22
CA SER A 319 13.16 -1.35 -0.71
C SER A 319 13.02 -2.68 -1.47
N VAL A 320 12.05 -2.82 -2.37
CA VAL A 320 11.97 -3.97 -3.29
C VAL A 320 12.21 -3.57 -4.77
N GLY A 321 12.69 -2.35 -4.99
CA GLY A 321 13.18 -1.87 -6.27
C GLY A 321 12.11 -1.31 -7.21
N LEU A 322 10.91 -1.01 -6.72
CA LEU A 322 9.85 -0.39 -7.52
C LEU A 322 10.30 0.99 -8.01
N VAL A 323 9.84 1.35 -9.22
CA VAL A 323 10.15 2.64 -9.86
C VAL A 323 11.65 2.82 -10.13
N ALA A 324 12.33 1.73 -10.49
CA ALA A 324 13.66 1.80 -11.08
C ALA A 324 13.72 2.81 -12.24
N ASN A 325 14.84 3.52 -12.37
CA ASN A 325 14.98 4.60 -13.35
C ASN A 325 14.91 4.14 -14.80
N GLY A 326 14.19 4.91 -15.62
CA GLY A 326 14.03 4.69 -17.05
C GLY A 326 12.92 3.70 -17.40
N ALA A 327 12.61 3.62 -18.70
CA ALA A 327 11.65 2.67 -19.22
C ALA A 327 12.16 1.21 -19.13
N PRO A 328 11.26 0.22 -19.17
CA PRO A 328 11.65 -1.17 -19.42
C PRO A 328 12.52 -1.29 -20.69
N THR A 329 13.49 -2.21 -20.74
CA THR A 329 13.77 -3.29 -19.77
C THR A 329 14.70 -2.90 -18.61
N GLY A 330 15.25 -1.68 -18.60
CA GLY A 330 16.22 -1.24 -17.58
C GLY A 330 15.59 -0.63 -16.31
N GLY A 331 14.33 -0.25 -16.36
CA GLY A 331 13.64 0.36 -15.21
C GLY A 331 12.12 0.19 -15.23
N LEU A 332 11.47 0.86 -14.30
CA LEU A 332 10.02 0.89 -14.05
C LEU A 332 9.49 2.33 -14.10
N PHE A 333 9.98 3.10 -15.07
CA PHE A 333 9.60 4.48 -15.37
C PHE A 333 9.93 5.52 -14.27
N GLY A 334 10.82 5.19 -13.33
CA GLY A 334 11.42 6.21 -12.47
C GLY A 334 12.13 7.27 -13.31
N GLY A 335 11.88 8.54 -13.01
CA GLY A 335 12.48 9.67 -13.71
C GLY A 335 12.09 9.78 -15.19
N GLU A 336 11.04 9.10 -15.64
CA GLU A 336 10.57 9.18 -17.02
C GLU A 336 9.49 10.26 -17.19
N TYR A 337 9.89 11.43 -17.67
CA TYR A 337 9.00 12.59 -17.84
C TYR A 337 8.36 12.68 -19.22
N LEU A 338 8.82 11.88 -20.20
CA LEU A 338 8.34 11.97 -21.59
C LEU A 338 7.21 10.97 -21.89
N ALA A 339 6.97 10.02 -20.99
CA ALA A 339 5.85 9.10 -21.11
C ALA A 339 4.52 9.85 -20.97
N SER A 340 3.56 9.57 -21.87
CA SER A 340 2.26 10.27 -21.88
C SER A 340 1.40 10.02 -20.64
N PHE A 341 1.71 8.99 -19.85
CA PHE A 341 1.04 8.67 -18.59
C PHE A 341 1.74 9.28 -17.37
N ALA A 342 2.96 9.81 -17.52
CA ALA A 342 3.72 10.35 -16.41
C ALA A 342 3.12 11.69 -15.94
N GLY A 343 2.88 11.79 -14.64
CA GLY A 343 2.42 12.97 -13.95
C GLY A 343 3.53 13.99 -13.72
N ALA A 344 3.14 15.19 -13.29
CA ALA A 344 4.03 16.34 -13.16
C ALA A 344 5.11 16.18 -12.06
N TYR A 345 4.91 15.26 -11.11
CA TYR A 345 5.82 15.05 -9.98
C TYR A 345 6.66 13.78 -10.07
N THR A 346 6.55 13.03 -11.18
CA THR A 346 7.45 11.90 -11.49
C THR A 346 8.90 12.35 -11.33
N ASN A 347 9.73 11.52 -10.70
CA ASN A 347 11.16 11.81 -10.53
C ASN A 347 11.94 10.51 -10.35
N THR A 348 13.24 10.61 -10.07
CA THR A 348 14.20 9.49 -10.00
C THR A 348 13.78 8.30 -9.13
N TYR A 349 12.84 8.49 -8.20
CA TYR A 349 12.34 7.42 -7.32
C TYR A 349 10.83 7.28 -7.38
N HIS A 350 10.12 8.13 -8.11
CA HIS A 350 8.66 8.23 -8.04
C HIS A 350 8.03 8.20 -9.42
N LEU A 351 6.90 7.51 -9.52
CA LEU A 351 6.08 7.46 -10.72
C LEU A 351 4.71 7.98 -10.35
N ASP A 352 4.46 9.22 -10.77
CA ASP A 352 3.14 9.83 -10.69
C ASP A 352 2.38 9.46 -11.97
N THR A 353 1.15 8.99 -11.86
CA THR A 353 0.25 8.82 -13.01
C THR A 353 -1.08 9.52 -12.74
N SER A 354 -2.02 9.46 -13.69
CA SER A 354 -3.35 10.07 -13.49
C SER A 354 -4.19 9.38 -12.41
N ALA A 355 -3.77 8.20 -11.92
CA ALA A 355 -4.44 7.46 -10.86
C ALA A 355 -3.87 7.84 -9.47
N ASN A 356 -4.52 7.35 -8.42
CA ASN A 356 -4.07 7.53 -7.04
C ASN A 356 -2.93 6.53 -6.74
N ASP A 357 -1.74 6.74 -7.31
CA ASP A 357 -0.69 5.72 -7.31
C ASP A 357 0.06 5.67 -5.99
N ILE A 358 0.27 4.45 -5.49
CA ILE A 358 1.05 4.24 -4.25
C ILE A 358 2.47 4.78 -4.41
N MET A 359 3.09 4.67 -5.59
CA MET A 359 4.47 5.13 -5.83
C MET A 359 4.58 6.59 -6.32
N ALA A 360 3.52 7.38 -6.20
CA ALA A 360 3.55 8.80 -6.54
C ALA A 360 4.41 9.60 -5.55
N ALA A 361 5.05 10.67 -6.01
CA ALA A 361 5.92 11.51 -5.18
C ALA A 361 5.19 12.27 -4.06
N SER A 362 3.86 12.35 -4.15
CA SER A 362 3.05 12.99 -3.13
C SER A 362 1.62 12.46 -3.17
N LEU A 363 1.09 12.14 -2.00
CA LEU A 363 -0.33 11.83 -1.82
C LEU A 363 -0.90 12.70 -0.69
N SER A 364 -2.05 13.32 -0.96
CA SER A 364 -2.80 14.00 0.09
C SER A 364 -3.36 12.99 1.10
N PHE A 365 -3.64 13.41 2.33
CA PHE A 365 -4.33 12.56 3.32
C PHE A 365 -5.63 11.97 2.77
N THR A 366 -6.41 12.76 2.03
CA THR A 366 -7.65 12.28 1.39
C THR A 366 -7.36 11.18 0.36
N GLY A 367 -6.30 11.33 -0.44
CA GLY A 367 -5.86 10.31 -1.39
C GLY A 367 -5.47 9.00 -0.69
N MET A 368 -4.64 9.09 0.36
CA MET A 368 -4.18 7.92 1.10
C MET A 368 -5.32 7.10 1.76
N ILE A 369 -6.43 7.74 2.14
CA ILE A 369 -7.56 7.05 2.78
C ILE A 369 -8.73 6.77 1.82
N SER A 370 -8.58 7.06 0.52
CA SER A 370 -9.64 6.85 -0.47
C SER A 370 -9.97 5.36 -0.61
N THR A 371 -11.20 5.05 -1.01
CA THR A 371 -11.72 3.68 -1.14
C THR A 371 -12.37 3.46 -2.50
N GLY A 372 -12.67 2.20 -2.83
CA GLY A 372 -13.29 1.83 -4.10
C GLY A 372 -12.36 2.12 -5.29
N ALA A 373 -12.93 2.61 -6.39
CA ALA A 373 -12.19 2.88 -7.64
C ALA A 373 -11.14 4.00 -7.53
N SER A 374 -11.14 4.76 -6.43
CA SER A 374 -10.16 5.82 -6.17
C SER A 374 -9.18 5.44 -5.04
N ALA A 375 -9.22 4.20 -4.55
CA ALA A 375 -8.27 3.74 -3.55
C ALA A 375 -6.83 3.80 -4.10
N PRO A 376 -5.82 4.02 -3.23
CA PRO A 376 -4.43 3.88 -3.64
C PRO A 376 -4.16 2.49 -4.23
N SER A 377 -3.42 2.44 -5.34
CA SER A 377 -3.01 1.17 -5.97
C SER A 377 -1.64 1.28 -6.60
N PHE A 378 -0.96 0.15 -6.77
CA PHE A 378 0.21 0.08 -7.64
C PHE A 378 -0.22 0.17 -9.11
N PRO A 379 0.49 0.93 -9.95
CA PRO A 379 0.30 0.88 -11.40
C PRO A 379 0.48 -0.55 -11.94
N GLU A 380 -0.19 -0.86 -13.05
CA GLU A 380 -0.25 -2.22 -13.62
C GLU A 380 1.14 -2.82 -13.89
N LEU A 381 2.08 -2.03 -14.39
CA LEU A 381 3.45 -2.49 -14.64
C LEU A 381 4.22 -2.79 -13.35
N ILE A 382 4.01 -1.97 -12.32
CA ILE A 382 4.61 -2.16 -11.00
C ILE A 382 4.07 -3.44 -10.36
N LEU A 383 2.76 -3.67 -10.46
CA LEU A 383 2.14 -4.92 -10.03
C LEU A 383 2.67 -6.11 -10.83
N ALA A 384 2.81 -5.99 -12.16
CA ALA A 384 3.37 -7.05 -13.00
C ALA A 384 4.82 -7.39 -12.60
N TYR A 385 5.62 -6.40 -12.20
CA TYR A 385 6.97 -6.64 -11.66
C TYR A 385 6.94 -7.36 -10.30
N LEU A 386 6.09 -6.92 -9.37
CA LEU A 386 5.89 -7.59 -8.06
C LEU A 386 5.44 -9.05 -8.21
N LEU A 387 4.72 -9.36 -9.29
CA LEU A 387 4.25 -10.71 -9.61
C LEU A 387 5.23 -11.50 -10.50
N GLU A 388 6.41 -10.96 -10.79
CA GLU A 388 7.43 -11.52 -11.69
C GLU A 388 6.90 -11.84 -13.10
N GLN A 389 5.87 -11.12 -13.54
CA GLN A 389 5.32 -11.19 -14.90
C GLN A 389 6.12 -10.29 -15.85
N VAL A 390 6.74 -9.23 -15.33
CA VAL A 390 7.72 -8.39 -16.02
C VAL A 390 9.02 -8.41 -15.23
N LEU A 391 10.13 -8.63 -15.91
CA LEU A 391 11.47 -8.70 -15.31
C LEU A 391 12.34 -7.55 -15.86
N LEU A 392 13.26 -7.06 -15.03
CA LEU A 392 14.27 -6.09 -15.43
C LEU A 392 15.56 -6.79 -15.90
N ASP A 393 16.23 -6.24 -16.92
CA ASP A 393 17.43 -6.84 -17.56
C ASP A 393 18.75 -6.46 -16.89
#